data_AF-A1SQ03-F1
#
_entry.id   AF-A1SQ03-F1
#
_cell.length_a   1.000
_cell.length_b   1.000
_cell.length_c   1.000
_cell.angle_alpha   90.00
_cell.angle_beta   90.00
_cell.angle_gamma   90.00
#
_symmetry.space_group_name_H-M   'P 1'
#
loop_
_entity.id
_entity.type
_entity.pdbx_description
1 polymer ?
#
loop_
_entity_poly.entity_id
_entity_poly.type
_entity_poly.pdbx_seq_one_letter_code
_entity_poly.pdbx_strand_id
1 'polypeptide(L)'
;MPDEQKPERRDGTTSAAGTDAGRPASRAAARARIEQQQTWVDLQVRQAMERGDFENLPGAGKPIEGLGAQHDPDWWLKKLVERERITVLPPSVALRKEDAELDAALDRLHSEAEVREHVEDFNDRVVAARYSLAPGPPLITMPRDVDATVAAWAERRAARRTVRAAPAVPPPRRHWWNRWRQRSEGGS
;
A
#
# COMPACT_ATOMS: atom_id res chain seq x y z
N MET A 1 23.69 -57.66 53.72
CA MET A 1 22.29 -57.36 53.34
C MET A 1 22.26 -55.91 52.85
N PRO A 2 21.79 -55.62 51.64
CA PRO A 2 22.45 -55.95 50.38
C PRO A 2 22.79 -54.70 49.53
N ASP A 3 23.46 -54.99 48.42
CA ASP A 3 23.60 -54.24 47.15
C ASP A 3 22.71 -53.02 46.92
N GLU A 4 23.24 -51.96 46.29
CA GLU A 4 23.11 -51.79 44.82
C GLU A 4 23.77 -50.50 44.32
N GLN A 5 24.83 -50.68 43.53
CA GLN A 5 25.07 -50.06 42.22
C GLN A 5 24.74 -48.57 42.00
N LYS A 6 25.81 -47.80 41.80
CA LYS A 6 25.85 -46.49 41.11
C LYS A 6 25.41 -46.65 39.65
N PRO A 7 24.44 -45.88 39.13
CA PRO A 7 24.28 -45.70 37.71
C PRO A 7 24.77 -44.31 37.26
N GLU A 8 25.64 -44.34 36.26
CA GLU A 8 26.05 -43.21 35.42
C GLU A 8 24.84 -42.40 34.94
N ARG A 9 24.96 -41.07 34.98
CA ARG A 9 24.07 -40.18 34.22
C ARG A 9 24.44 -40.32 32.75
N ARG A 10 23.68 -41.15 32.05
CA ARG A 10 23.65 -41.22 30.59
C ARG A 10 23.05 -39.94 30.04
N ASP A 11 23.70 -39.41 29.00
CA ASP A 11 23.20 -38.32 28.18
C ASP A 11 21.81 -38.66 27.64
N GLY A 12 20.82 -37.93 28.14
CA GLY A 12 19.43 -38.02 27.69
C GLY A 12 19.29 -37.39 26.31
N THR A 13 19.47 -38.22 25.29
CA THR A 13 18.84 -38.00 23.98
C THR A 13 17.32 -38.08 24.14
N THR A 14 16.62 -36.98 23.85
CA THR A 14 15.22 -36.99 23.37
C THR A 14 15.10 -35.77 22.46
N SER A 15 15.34 -35.92 21.17
CA SER A 15 14.35 -36.27 20.14
C SER A 15 13.19 -35.27 20.06
N ALA A 16 13.34 -34.31 19.14
CA ALA A 16 12.27 -33.82 18.27
C ALA A 16 12.88 -33.19 17.01
N ALA A 17 13.81 -33.89 16.36
CA ALA A 17 14.16 -33.58 14.98
C ALA A 17 13.03 -34.13 14.11
N GLY A 18 12.01 -33.31 13.87
CA GLY A 18 10.98 -33.57 12.89
C GLY A 18 11.64 -33.82 11.53
N THR A 19 11.37 -35.02 11.00
CA THR A 19 11.67 -35.52 9.66
C THR A 19 11.77 -34.44 8.57
N ASP A 20 12.99 -34.06 8.21
CA ASP A 20 13.36 -33.40 6.95
C ASP A 20 13.46 -34.42 5.80
N ALA A 21 12.47 -35.31 5.69
CA ALA A 21 12.43 -36.36 4.66
C ALA A 21 11.59 -35.96 3.43
N GLY A 22 10.85 -34.83 3.49
CA GLY A 22 9.89 -34.40 2.46
C GLY A 22 10.32 -33.22 1.58
N ARG A 23 11.45 -32.57 1.88
CA ARG A 23 11.89 -31.35 1.18
C ARG A 23 12.48 -31.55 -0.24
N PRO A 24 13.20 -32.65 -0.57
CA PRO A 24 13.64 -32.88 -1.94
C PRO A 24 12.50 -33.37 -2.86
N ALA A 25 11.60 -34.22 -2.35
CA ALA A 25 10.46 -34.74 -3.10
C ALA A 25 9.44 -33.65 -3.48
N SER A 26 9.19 -32.67 -2.60
CA SER A 26 8.28 -31.54 -2.88
C SER A 26 8.85 -30.55 -3.90
N ARG A 27 10.16 -30.27 -3.87
CA ARG A 27 10.83 -29.45 -4.90
C ARG A 27 10.90 -30.16 -6.25
N ALA A 28 11.17 -31.45 -6.28
CA ALA A 28 11.13 -32.25 -7.51
C ALA A 28 9.72 -32.29 -8.11
N ALA A 29 8.69 -32.46 -7.27
CA ALA A 29 7.29 -32.41 -7.70
C ALA A 29 6.82 -31.01 -8.13
N ALA A 30 7.43 -29.93 -7.61
CA ALA A 30 7.16 -28.57 -8.08
C ALA A 30 7.81 -28.30 -9.45
N ARG A 31 9.07 -28.75 -9.65
CA ARG A 31 9.76 -28.67 -10.95
C ARG A 31 9.03 -29.45 -12.04
N ALA A 32 8.65 -30.69 -11.75
CA ALA A 32 7.88 -31.51 -12.69
C ALA A 32 6.54 -30.87 -13.09
N ARG A 33 5.86 -30.17 -12.17
CA ARG A 33 4.63 -29.42 -12.50
C ARG A 33 4.91 -28.19 -13.38
N ILE A 34 6.00 -27.48 -13.13
CA ILE A 34 6.41 -26.32 -13.96
C ILE A 34 6.82 -26.79 -15.37
N GLU A 35 7.57 -27.89 -15.47
CA GLU A 35 7.95 -28.52 -16.75
C GLU A 35 6.73 -29.05 -17.52
N GLN A 36 5.78 -29.67 -16.81
CA GLN A 36 4.49 -30.08 -17.38
C GLN A 36 3.65 -28.89 -17.84
N GLN A 37 3.66 -27.78 -17.10
CA GLN A 37 2.98 -26.54 -17.52
C GLN A 37 3.61 -25.95 -18.78
N GLN A 38 4.94 -25.88 -18.87
CA GLN A 38 5.63 -25.42 -20.08
C GLN A 38 5.27 -26.29 -21.28
N THR A 39 5.29 -27.62 -21.11
CA THR A 39 4.92 -28.57 -22.16
C THR A 39 3.46 -28.39 -22.60
N TRP A 40 2.54 -28.15 -21.68
CA TRP A 40 1.13 -27.92 -21.99
C TRP A 40 0.91 -26.58 -22.70
N VAL A 41 1.59 -25.52 -22.27
CA VAL A 41 1.55 -24.20 -22.92
C VAL A 41 2.10 -24.30 -24.34
N ASP A 42 3.24 -24.96 -24.54
CA ASP A 42 3.84 -25.14 -25.87
C ASP A 42 2.93 -25.94 -26.81
N LEU A 43 2.24 -26.97 -26.29
CA LEU A 43 1.26 -27.74 -27.05
C LEU A 43 0.05 -26.88 -27.45
N GLN A 44 -0.44 -26.04 -26.54
CA GLN A 44 -1.53 -25.11 -26.84
C GLN A 44 -1.14 -24.08 -27.90
N VAL A 45 0.08 -23.54 -27.83
CA VAL A 45 0.61 -22.61 -28.84
C VAL A 45 0.68 -23.30 -30.20
N ARG A 46 1.22 -24.53 -30.26
CA ARG A 46 1.29 -25.30 -31.50
C ARG A 46 -0.09 -25.59 -32.09
N GLN A 47 -1.05 -26.02 -31.26
CA GLN A 47 -2.43 -26.24 -31.70
C GLN A 47 -3.10 -24.96 -32.20
N ALA A 48 -2.86 -23.82 -31.54
CA ALA A 48 -3.36 -22.53 -31.98
C ALA A 48 -2.71 -22.07 -33.31
N MET A 49 -1.43 -22.37 -33.52
CA MET A 49 -0.75 -22.16 -34.82
C MET A 49 -1.34 -23.05 -35.91
N GLU A 50 -1.56 -24.34 -35.66
CA GLU A 50 -2.15 -25.30 -36.61
C GLU A 50 -3.58 -24.95 -37.01
N ARG A 51 -4.38 -24.40 -36.08
CA ARG A 51 -5.73 -23.90 -36.35
C ARG A 51 -5.75 -22.56 -37.08
N GLY A 52 -4.61 -21.90 -37.20
CA GLY A 52 -4.53 -20.55 -37.76
C GLY A 52 -5.18 -19.50 -36.85
N ASP A 53 -5.23 -19.72 -35.52
CA ASP A 53 -5.77 -18.73 -34.57
C ASP A 53 -4.96 -17.42 -34.55
N PHE A 54 -3.73 -17.46 -35.11
CA PHE A 54 -2.85 -16.30 -35.32
C PHE A 54 -2.93 -15.73 -36.75
N GLU A 55 -3.67 -16.37 -37.66
CA GLU A 55 -3.94 -15.85 -39.00
C GLU A 55 -5.08 -14.82 -38.91
N ASN A 56 -4.93 -13.67 -39.59
CA ASN A 56 -5.90 -12.57 -39.57
C ASN A 56 -6.12 -11.91 -38.18
N LEU A 57 -5.07 -11.80 -37.35
CA LEU A 57 -5.14 -10.99 -36.14
C LEU A 57 -5.46 -9.52 -36.48
N PRO A 58 -6.28 -8.84 -35.68
CA PRO A 58 -6.52 -7.41 -35.84
C PRO A 58 -5.18 -6.65 -35.70
N GLY A 59 -4.67 -6.15 -36.83
CA GLY A 59 -3.37 -5.46 -36.89
C GLY A 59 -2.23 -6.28 -37.51
N ALA A 60 -2.45 -7.55 -37.88
CA ALA A 60 -1.44 -8.36 -38.57
C ALA A 60 -1.00 -7.68 -39.88
N GLY A 61 0.31 -7.46 -40.03
CA GLY A 61 0.90 -6.81 -41.20
C GLY A 61 0.63 -5.31 -41.33
N LYS A 62 -0.19 -4.71 -40.46
CA LYS A 62 -0.40 -3.26 -40.43
C LYS A 62 0.76 -2.60 -39.67
N PRO A 63 1.25 -1.44 -40.13
CA PRO A 63 2.14 -0.62 -39.33
C PRO A 63 1.50 -0.36 -37.97
N ILE A 64 2.28 -0.48 -36.90
CA ILE A 64 1.79 -0.13 -35.57
C ILE A 64 1.50 1.37 -35.58
N GLU A 65 0.25 1.74 -35.35
CA GLU A 65 -0.17 3.14 -35.31
C GLU A 65 0.65 3.90 -34.24
N GLY A 66 1.30 4.99 -34.65
CA GLY A 66 2.13 5.82 -33.78
C GLY A 66 3.62 5.45 -33.70
N LEU A 67 4.05 4.33 -34.30
CA LEU A 67 5.47 4.07 -34.57
C LEU A 67 5.90 4.85 -35.82
N GLY A 68 6.25 6.12 -35.62
CA GLY A 68 6.82 6.96 -36.68
C GLY A 68 8.14 6.39 -37.24
N ALA A 69 8.64 7.01 -38.31
CA ALA A 69 9.90 6.61 -38.97
C ALA A 69 11.16 6.67 -38.08
N GLN A 70 11.08 7.33 -36.92
CA GLN A 70 12.13 7.30 -35.89
C GLN A 70 11.87 6.17 -34.88
N HIS A 71 12.86 5.29 -34.72
CA HIS A 71 12.89 4.30 -33.66
C HIS A 71 13.06 4.98 -32.31
N ASP A 72 11.94 5.18 -31.60
CA ASP A 72 11.94 5.65 -30.22
C ASP A 72 11.97 4.43 -29.28
N PRO A 73 13.07 4.14 -28.56
CA PRO A 73 13.14 3.01 -27.64
C PRO A 73 12.12 3.10 -26.48
N ASP A 74 11.60 4.30 -26.19
CA ASP A 74 10.63 4.55 -25.11
C ASP A 74 9.17 4.58 -25.61
N TRP A 75 8.91 4.14 -26.86
CA TRP A 75 7.57 4.14 -27.47
C TRP A 75 6.52 3.41 -26.62
N TRP A 76 6.92 2.29 -26.00
CA TRP A 76 6.06 1.47 -25.16
C TRP A 76 5.76 2.15 -23.81
N LEU A 77 6.72 2.91 -23.26
CA LEU A 77 6.56 3.66 -22.01
C LEU A 77 5.62 4.85 -22.21
N LYS A 78 5.75 5.59 -23.32
CA LYS A 78 4.83 6.67 -23.68
C LYS A 78 3.41 6.16 -23.87
N LYS A 79 3.25 5.03 -24.57
CA LYS A 79 1.94 4.38 -24.76
C LYS A 79 1.34 3.88 -23.44
N LEU A 80 2.18 3.43 -22.50
CA LEU A 80 1.76 3.04 -21.15
C LEU A 80 1.30 4.25 -20.34
N VAL A 81 2.07 5.33 -20.34
CA VAL A 81 1.74 6.60 -19.67
C VAL A 81 0.42 7.16 -20.21
N GLU A 82 0.22 7.15 -21.53
CA GLU A 82 -1.01 7.59 -22.18
C GLU A 82 -2.21 6.69 -21.83
N ARG A 83 -2.06 5.37 -21.96
CA ARG A 83 -3.11 4.39 -21.65
C ARG A 83 -3.57 4.45 -20.19
N GLU A 84 -2.62 4.52 -19.27
CA GLU A 84 -2.88 4.50 -17.83
C GLU A 84 -3.13 5.92 -17.27
N ARG A 85 -3.11 6.97 -18.11
CA ARG A 85 -3.21 8.38 -17.71
C ARG A 85 -2.26 8.74 -16.55
N ILE A 86 -1.05 8.21 -16.58
CA ILE A 86 -0.04 8.47 -15.55
C ILE A 86 0.39 9.93 -15.67
N THR A 87 0.04 10.76 -14.70
CA THR A 87 0.48 12.15 -14.70
C THR A 87 1.90 12.22 -14.16
N VAL A 88 2.88 12.34 -15.05
CA VAL A 88 4.28 12.62 -14.66
C VAL A 88 4.41 14.11 -14.39
N LEU A 89 4.22 14.51 -13.14
CA LEU A 89 4.42 15.90 -12.70
C LEU A 89 5.92 16.21 -12.63
N PRO A 90 6.36 17.39 -13.10
CA PRO A 90 7.69 17.88 -12.78
C PRO A 90 7.88 17.92 -11.25
N PRO A 91 9.08 17.62 -10.73
CA PRO A 91 9.33 17.58 -9.29
C PRO A 91 8.84 18.82 -8.54
N SER A 92 8.96 20.01 -9.16
CA SER A 92 8.53 21.26 -8.57
C SER A 92 7.01 21.41 -8.40
N VAL A 93 6.21 20.79 -9.27
CA VAL A 93 4.75 20.79 -9.16
C VAL A 93 4.28 19.70 -8.20
N ALA A 94 4.93 18.54 -8.22
CA ALA A 94 4.65 17.44 -7.30
C ALA A 94 4.87 17.86 -5.84
N LEU A 95 6.02 18.46 -5.53
CA LEU A 95 6.35 18.92 -4.18
C LEU A 95 5.43 20.07 -3.70
N ARG A 96 4.96 20.93 -4.59
CA ARG A 96 3.98 21.97 -4.24
C ARG A 96 2.63 21.36 -3.86
N LYS A 97 2.19 20.34 -4.60
CA LYS A 97 0.96 19.62 -4.26
C LYS A 97 1.11 18.90 -2.92
N GLU A 98 2.23 18.22 -2.72
CA GLU A 98 2.51 17.50 -1.48
C GLU A 98 2.56 18.45 -0.28
N ASP A 99 3.22 19.61 -0.39
CA ASP A 99 3.22 20.64 0.66
C ASP A 99 1.81 21.12 1.03
N ALA A 100 0.94 21.30 0.03
CA ALA A 100 -0.46 21.69 0.27
C ALA A 100 -1.28 20.59 0.97
N GLU A 101 -0.92 19.33 0.79
CA GLU A 101 -1.59 18.16 1.36
C GLU A 101 -0.92 17.64 2.65
N LEU A 102 0.26 18.17 3.00
CA LEU A 102 1.13 17.65 4.04
C LEU A 102 0.44 17.63 5.41
N ASP A 103 -0.22 18.72 5.82
CA ASP A 103 -0.91 18.78 7.10
C ASP A 103 -2.01 17.71 7.24
N ALA A 104 -2.73 17.43 6.15
CA ALA A 104 -3.74 16.39 6.10
C ALA A 104 -3.13 14.97 6.10
N ALA A 105 -1.94 14.80 5.50
CA ALA A 105 -1.18 13.55 5.56
C ALA A 105 -0.68 13.28 6.99
N LEU A 106 -0.07 14.26 7.64
CA LEU A 106 0.43 14.16 9.02
C LEU A 106 -0.69 13.88 10.02
N ASP A 107 -1.88 14.42 9.81
CA ASP A 107 -3.05 14.18 10.65
C ASP A 107 -3.51 12.70 10.67
N ARG A 108 -3.10 11.89 9.68
CA ARG A 108 -3.36 10.44 9.64
C ARG A 108 -2.37 9.63 10.48
N LEU A 109 -1.19 10.18 10.77
CA LEU A 109 -0.15 9.52 11.56
C LEU A 109 -0.53 9.48 13.05
N HIS A 110 0.09 8.56 13.79
CA HIS A 110 -0.31 8.26 15.17
C HIS A 110 0.75 8.59 16.20
N SER A 111 2.02 8.66 15.79
CA SER A 111 3.13 9.00 16.66
C SER A 111 3.87 10.25 16.21
N GLU A 112 4.52 10.93 17.16
CA GLU A 112 5.38 12.07 16.88
C GLU A 112 6.61 11.68 16.06
N ALA A 113 7.15 10.48 16.29
CA ALA A 113 8.29 9.96 15.56
C ALA A 113 7.99 9.81 14.06
N GLU A 114 6.84 9.22 13.71
CA GLU A 114 6.39 9.10 12.31
C GLU A 114 6.18 10.47 11.66
N VAL A 115 5.64 11.44 12.40
CA VAL A 115 5.44 12.81 11.88
C VAL A 115 6.78 13.47 11.59
N ARG A 116 7.74 13.36 12.52
CA ARG A 116 9.09 13.90 12.37
C ARG A 116 9.79 13.29 11.16
N GLU A 117 9.79 11.97 11.05
CA GLU A 117 10.37 11.24 9.92
C GLU A 117 9.74 11.66 8.59
N HIS A 118 8.41 11.80 8.55
CA HIS A 118 7.71 12.19 7.32
C HIS A 118 8.04 13.63 6.88
N VAL A 119 8.18 14.56 7.82
CA VAL A 119 8.58 15.94 7.52
C VAL A 119 10.05 16.02 7.09
N GLU A 120 10.92 15.23 7.72
CA GLU A 120 12.33 15.12 7.33
C GLU A 120 12.49 14.55 5.91
N ASP A 121 11.80 13.47 5.57
CA ASP A 121 11.81 12.90 4.20
C ASP A 121 11.26 13.90 3.16
N PHE A 122 10.18 14.61 3.50
CA PHE A 122 9.67 15.68 2.64
C PHE A 122 10.72 16.78 2.43
N ASN A 123 11.39 17.22 3.51
CA ASN A 123 12.43 18.24 3.44
C ASN A 123 13.63 17.79 2.60
N ASP A 124 14.07 16.54 2.74
CA ASP A 124 15.15 15.96 1.95
C ASP A 124 14.82 15.98 0.46
N ARG A 125 13.58 15.63 0.10
CA ARG A 125 13.10 15.70 -1.28
C ARG A 125 13.01 17.13 -1.81
N VAL A 126 12.58 18.09 -0.99
CA VAL A 126 12.60 19.53 -1.35
C VAL A 126 14.03 20.01 -1.59
N VAL A 127 14.95 19.69 -0.68
CA VAL A 127 16.37 20.03 -0.77
C VAL A 127 16.98 19.44 -2.04
N ALA A 128 16.83 18.13 -2.26
CA ALA A 128 17.35 17.44 -3.44
C ALA A 128 16.81 18.04 -4.75
N ALA A 129 15.52 18.36 -4.80
CA ALA A 129 14.92 18.98 -5.97
C ALA A 129 15.41 20.42 -6.22
N ARG A 130 15.73 21.19 -5.17
CA ARG A 130 16.31 22.55 -5.31
C ARG A 130 17.74 22.53 -5.85
N TYR A 131 18.50 21.48 -5.49
CA TYR A 131 19.88 21.30 -5.97
C TYR A 131 19.97 20.53 -7.30
N SER A 132 18.84 20.11 -7.86
CA SER A 132 18.80 19.44 -9.16
C SER A 132 18.97 20.42 -10.31
N LEU A 133 19.78 20.05 -11.31
CA LEU A 133 19.95 20.79 -12.57
C LEU A 133 18.82 20.52 -13.58
N ALA A 134 17.79 19.78 -13.20
CA ALA A 134 16.72 19.38 -14.10
C ALA A 134 15.96 20.61 -14.65
N PRO A 135 15.73 20.68 -15.98
CA PRO A 135 14.97 21.76 -16.58
C PRO A 135 13.53 21.73 -16.08
N GLY A 136 13.04 22.85 -15.54
CA GLY A 136 11.67 22.94 -15.06
C GLY A 136 11.35 24.29 -14.39
N PRO A 137 10.05 24.53 -14.12
CA PRO A 137 9.63 25.70 -13.35
C PRO A 137 10.33 25.74 -11.99
N PRO A 138 10.73 26.92 -11.51
CA PRO A 138 11.45 27.04 -10.25
C PRO A 138 10.67 26.41 -9.09
N LEU A 139 11.38 25.68 -8.23
CA LEU A 139 10.83 25.14 -6.99
C LEU A 139 10.72 26.28 -5.96
N ILE A 140 9.49 26.71 -5.71
CA ILE A 140 9.16 27.78 -4.74
C ILE A 140 8.96 27.21 -3.33
N THR A 141 8.60 25.92 -3.22
CA THR A 141 8.36 25.25 -1.94
C THR A 141 9.65 25.22 -1.11
N MET A 142 9.54 25.70 0.13
CA MET A 142 10.64 25.72 1.09
C MET A 142 10.55 24.53 2.03
N PRO A 143 11.69 24.03 2.56
CA PRO A 143 11.66 23.05 3.64
C PRO A 143 10.87 23.60 4.84
N ARG A 144 10.12 22.73 5.52
CA ARG A 144 9.38 23.09 6.73
C ARG A 144 10.25 22.91 7.97
N ASP A 145 10.02 23.77 8.97
CA ASP A 145 10.59 23.56 10.30
C ASP A 145 9.92 22.35 10.96
N VAL A 146 10.74 21.36 11.32
CA VAL A 146 10.28 20.06 11.83
C VAL A 146 9.59 20.23 13.18
N ASP A 147 10.21 20.95 14.11
CA ASP A 147 9.70 21.12 15.47
C ASP A 147 8.42 21.96 15.48
N ALA A 148 8.37 23.02 14.69
CA ALA A 148 7.17 23.84 14.54
C ALA A 148 6.01 23.03 13.92
N THR A 149 6.30 22.17 12.93
CA THR A 149 5.29 21.34 12.28
C THR A 149 4.75 20.28 13.23
N VAL A 150 5.63 19.64 14.01
CA VAL A 150 5.25 18.66 15.04
C VAL A 150 4.39 19.31 16.13
N ALA A 151 4.76 20.51 16.60
CA ALA A 151 3.96 21.25 17.58
C ALA A 151 2.55 21.55 17.05
N ALA A 152 2.44 22.07 15.82
CA ALA A 152 1.16 22.34 15.18
C ALA A 152 0.30 21.06 15.02
N TRP A 153 0.91 19.93 14.66
CA TRP A 153 0.22 18.63 14.60
C TRP A 153 -0.30 18.19 15.97
N ALA A 154 0.51 18.32 17.02
CA ALA A 154 0.12 17.95 18.39
C ALA A 154 -1.07 18.81 18.88
N GLU A 155 -1.05 20.10 18.59
CA GLU A 155 -2.16 21.02 18.89
C GLU A 155 -3.45 20.61 18.17
N ARG A 156 -3.38 20.35 16.85
CA ARG A 156 -4.54 19.87 16.08
C ARG A 156 -5.10 18.57 16.65
N ARG A 157 -4.24 17.65 17.07
CA ARG A 157 -4.65 16.37 17.68
C ARG A 157 -5.30 16.58 19.06
N ALA A 158 -4.75 17.47 19.88
CA ALA A 158 -5.33 17.82 21.17
C ALA A 158 -6.72 18.44 21.00
N ALA A 159 -6.89 19.38 20.06
CA ALA A 159 -8.18 19.98 19.74
C ALA A 159 -9.22 18.95 19.27
N ARG A 160 -8.83 17.97 18.44
CA ARG A 160 -9.74 16.87 18.05
C ARG A 160 -10.15 16.01 19.24
N ARG A 161 -9.23 15.73 20.17
CA ARG A 161 -9.54 14.97 21.39
C ARG A 161 -10.50 15.70 22.30
N THR A 162 -10.34 17.02 22.48
CA THR A 162 -11.25 17.81 23.33
C THR A 162 -12.65 17.86 22.72
N VAL A 163 -12.77 18.05 21.41
CA VAL A 163 -14.06 18.01 20.70
C VAL A 163 -14.72 16.63 20.85
N ARG A 164 -13.96 15.53 20.71
CA ARG A 164 -14.48 14.17 20.92
C ARG A 164 -14.90 13.91 22.36
N ALA A 165 -14.19 14.47 23.33
CA ALA A 165 -14.46 14.29 24.76
C ALA A 165 -15.57 15.22 25.28
N ALA A 166 -16.05 16.17 24.48
CA ALA A 166 -17.15 17.05 24.89
C ALA A 166 -18.39 16.20 25.26
N PRO A 167 -19.00 16.44 26.43
CA PRO A 167 -20.12 15.64 26.89
C PRO A 167 -21.27 15.76 25.89
N ALA A 168 -21.68 14.62 25.31
CA ALA A 168 -22.90 14.55 24.53
C ALA A 168 -24.06 14.98 25.45
N VAL A 169 -24.67 16.13 25.17
CA VAL A 169 -25.87 16.57 25.88
C VAL A 169 -26.94 15.47 25.65
N PRO A 170 -27.38 14.75 26.70
CA PRO A 170 -28.36 13.69 26.51
C PRO A 170 -29.65 14.31 25.97
N PRO A 171 -30.32 13.69 24.98
CA PRO A 171 -31.56 14.21 24.45
C PRO A 171 -32.59 14.34 25.58
N PRO A 172 -33.42 15.41 25.60
CA PRO A 172 -34.42 15.58 26.65
C PRO A 172 -35.34 14.36 26.68
N ARG A 173 -35.36 13.66 27.83
CA ARG A 173 -36.15 12.44 28.02
C ARG A 173 -37.63 12.82 27.90
N ARG A 174 -38.26 12.50 26.76
CA ARG A 174 -39.69 12.71 26.56
C ARG A 174 -40.46 11.77 27.49
N HIS A 175 -41.02 12.33 28.56
CA HIS A 175 -41.74 11.58 29.58
C HIS A 175 -43.11 11.15 29.03
N TRP A 176 -43.28 9.85 28.81
CA TRP A 176 -44.45 9.23 28.21
C TRP A 176 -45.74 9.42 29.04
N TRP A 177 -45.62 9.75 30.32
CA TRP A 177 -46.76 9.95 31.23
C TRP A 177 -47.57 11.23 30.94
N ASN A 178 -47.02 12.21 30.23
CA ASN A 178 -47.77 13.43 29.87
C ASN A 178 -48.83 13.18 28.79
N ARG A 179 -48.77 12.04 28.09
CA ARG A 179 -49.78 11.63 27.11
C ARG A 179 -51.04 11.04 27.78
N TRP A 180 -50.92 10.52 29.00
CA TRP A 180 -52.04 9.91 29.72
C TRP A 180 -52.91 10.93 30.46
N ARG A 181 -52.35 12.06 30.90
CA ARG A 181 -53.10 13.09 31.64
C ARG A 181 -54.03 13.95 30.75
N GLN A 182 -53.75 14.07 29.45
CA GLN A 182 -54.58 14.85 28.52
C GLN A 182 -55.79 14.07 27.95
N ARG A 183 -55.88 12.75 28.17
CA ARG A 183 -57.03 11.95 27.71
C ARG A 183 -58.15 11.85 28.76
N SER A 184 -57.88 12.24 30.01
CA SER A 184 -58.83 12.12 31.13
C SER A 184 -59.68 13.37 31.40
N GLU A 185 -59.46 14.50 30.71
CA GLU A 185 -60.23 15.75 30.91
C GLU A 185 -61.25 16.03 29.78
N GLY A 186 -61.41 15.13 28.80
CA GLY A 186 -62.31 15.29 27.65
C GLY A 186 -63.58 14.46 27.69
N GLY A 187 -64.10 14.13 28.88
CA GLY A 187 -65.29 13.30 29.02
C GLY A 187 -66.09 13.64 30.28
N SER A 188 -66.84 14.73 30.21
CA SER A 188 -68.04 14.95 31.02
C SER A 188 -69.00 15.88 30.30
#